data_AF-A0A1F7IF43-F1
#
_entry.id   AF-A0A1F7IF43-F1
#
_cell.length_a   1.000
_cell.length_b   1.000
_cell.length_c   1.000
_cell.angle_alpha   90.00
_cell.angle_beta   90.00
_cell.angle_gamma   90.00
#
_symmetry.space_group_name_H-M   'P 1'
#
loop_
_entity.id
_entity.type
_entity.pdbx_description
1 polymer ?
#
loop_
_entity_poly.entity_id
_entity_poly.type
_entity_poly.pdbx_seq_one_letter_code
_entity_poly.pdbx_strand_id
1 'polypeptide(L)'
;MQQIRITRTPELDKVFAYLQMKYRLLSEAEIVKVLLSEVYFRDVLSRKKEVDKEVRRAYELLKQEGVKLSDKFLAKRGIKKEKLTEEDFYKLLENV
;
A
#
# COMPACT_ATOMS: atom_id res chain seq x y z
N MET A 1 -10.71 2.55 -31.06
CA MET A 1 -9.58 3.45 -30.78
C MET A 1 -10.15 4.78 -30.32
N GLN A 2 -9.86 5.20 -29.09
CA GLN A 2 -10.32 6.48 -28.57
C GLN A 2 -9.24 7.53 -28.91
N GLN A 3 -9.60 8.57 -29.66
CA GLN A 3 -8.68 9.63 -30.06
C GLN A 3 -8.85 10.81 -29.11
N ILE A 4 -7.79 11.18 -28.40
CA ILE A 4 -7.75 12.39 -27.57
C ILE A 4 -7.26 13.54 -28.45
N ARG A 5 -8.03 14.62 -28.54
CA ARG A 5 -7.62 15.86 -29.20
C ARG A 5 -7.27 16.89 -28.13
N ILE A 6 -6.06 17.41 -28.19
CA ILE A 6 -5.58 18.45 -27.29
C ILE A 6 -5.46 19.73 -28.10
N THR A 7 -6.19 20.78 -27.70
CA THR A 7 -6.07 22.11 -28.31
C THR A 7 -4.72 22.70 -27.94
N ARG A 8 -3.98 23.18 -28.94
CA ARG A 8 -2.70 23.86 -28.71
C ARG A 8 -2.94 25.22 -28.07
N THR A 9 -2.22 25.48 -26.99
CA THR A 9 -2.15 26.80 -26.36
C THR A 9 -0.68 27.20 -26.23
N PRO A 10 -0.37 28.51 -26.14
CA PRO A 10 1.02 28.98 -25.97
C PRO A 10 1.72 28.37 -24.75
N GLU A 11 0.98 28.07 -23.69
CA GLU A 11 1.49 27.41 -22.48
C GLU A 11 1.87 25.96 -22.77
N LEU A 12 1.02 25.23 -23.50
CA LEU A 12 1.31 23.86 -23.91
C LEU A 12 2.53 23.78 -24.81
N ASP A 13 2.71 24.73 -25.73
CA ASP A 13 3.88 24.74 -26.62
C ASP A 13 5.18 24.95 -25.85
N LYS A 14 5.18 25.80 -24.81
CA LYS A 14 6.33 25.94 -23.90
C LYS A 14 6.63 24.64 -23.16
N VAL A 15 5.60 23.95 -22.69
CA VAL A 15 5.75 22.66 -22.01
C VAL A 15 6.29 21.59 -22.96
N PHE A 16 5.77 21.50 -24.19
CA PHE A 16 6.27 20.58 -25.19
C PHE A 16 7.71 20.89 -25.60
N ALA A 17 8.08 22.16 -25.78
CA ALA A 17 9.46 22.55 -26.06
C ALA A 17 10.42 22.10 -24.94
N TYR A 18 10.04 22.33 -23.68
CA TYR A 18 10.81 21.85 -22.52
C TYR A 18 10.91 20.31 -22.50
N LEU A 19 9.80 19.61 -22.72
CA LEU A 19 9.78 18.15 -22.71
C LEU A 19 10.56 17.55 -23.88
N GLN A 20 10.53 18.16 -25.05
CA GLN A 20 11.30 17.74 -26.22
C GLN A 20 12.81 17.83 -25.94
N MET A 21 13.26 18.82 -25.17
CA MET A 21 14.66 18.88 -24.73
C MET A 21 15.04 17.71 -23.81
N LYS A 22 14.10 17.24 -22.99
CA LYS A 22 14.28 16.09 -22.08
C LYS A 22 14.18 14.75 -22.81
N TYR A 23 13.24 14.62 -23.75
CA TYR A 23 12.94 13.41 -24.51
C TYR A 23 13.23 13.61 -26.01
N ARG A 24 14.50 13.89 -26.33
CA ARG A 24 14.94 14.35 -27.67
C ARG A 24 14.58 13.43 -28.83
N LEU A 25 14.47 12.13 -28.57
CA LEU A 25 14.22 11.10 -29.59
C LEU A 25 12.74 10.75 -29.75
N LEU A 26 11.87 11.28 -28.88
CA LEU A 26 10.45 10.95 -28.88
C LEU A 26 9.66 12.02 -29.63
N SER A 27 8.64 11.58 -30.36
CA SER A 27 7.59 12.47 -30.84
C SER A 27 6.75 13.00 -29.67
N GLU A 28 6.10 14.14 -29.85
CA GLU A 28 5.22 14.72 -28.82
C GLU A 28 4.13 13.74 -28.36
N ALA A 29 3.60 12.92 -29.28
CA ALA A 29 2.62 11.89 -28.95
C ALA A 29 3.20 10.80 -28.04
N GLU A 30 4.46 10.41 -28.26
CA GLU A 30 5.16 9.45 -27.41
C GLU A 30 5.51 10.04 -26.05
N ILE A 31 5.91 11.31 -26.01
CA ILE A 31 6.13 12.04 -24.76
C ILE A 31 4.86 12.04 -23.91
N VAL A 32 3.69 12.33 -24.50
CA VAL A 32 2.41 12.30 -23.79
C VAL A 32 2.10 10.90 -23.26
N LYS A 33 2.34 9.85 -24.04
CA LYS A 33 2.15 8.46 -23.58
C LYS A 33 3.03 8.12 -22.37
N VAL A 34 4.30 8.52 -22.42
CA VAL A 34 5.25 8.29 -21.32
C VAL A 34 4.79 9.04 -20.07
N LEU A 35 4.42 10.31 -20.18
CA LEU A 35 3.97 11.10 -19.03
C LEU A 35 2.66 10.56 -18.42
N LEU A 36 1.70 10.16 -19.25
CA LEU A 36 0.47 9.52 -18.77
C LEU A 36 0.76 8.22 -18.02
N SER A 37 1.70 7.42 -18.53
CA SER A 37 2.17 6.21 -17.87
C SER A 37 2.82 6.52 -16.52
N GLU A 38 3.73 7.51 -16.46
CA GLU A 38 4.37 7.95 -15.22
C GLU A 38 3.35 8.42 -14.17
N VAL A 39 2.34 9.19 -14.57
CA VAL A 39 1.26 9.65 -13.69
C VAL A 39 0.44 8.46 -13.18
N TYR A 40 0.01 7.57 -14.07
CA TYR A 40 -0.75 6.38 -13.69
C TYR A 40 0.03 5.51 -12.69
N PHE A 41 1.29 5.21 -12.97
CA PHE A 41 2.11 4.39 -12.07
C PHE A 41 2.33 5.08 -10.73
N ARG A 42 2.53 6.40 -10.71
CA ARG A 42 2.64 7.16 -9.46
C ARG A 42 1.37 7.05 -8.62
N ASP A 43 0.21 7.17 -9.24
CA ASP A 43 -1.07 7.11 -8.54
C ASP A 43 -1.35 5.70 -8.01
N VAL A 44 -1.12 4.67 -8.83
CA VAL A 44 -1.28 3.26 -8.43
C VAL A 44 -0.33 2.91 -7.29
N LEU A 45 0.94 3.30 -7.39
CA LEU A 45 1.93 3.06 -6.34
C LEU A 45 1.58 3.82 -5.05
N SER A 46 1.01 5.03 -5.17
CA SER A 46 0.58 5.81 -4.01
C SER A 46 -0.61 5.16 -3.30
N ARG A 47 -1.62 4.71 -4.06
CA ARG A 47 -2.76 3.95 -3.52
C ARG A 47 -2.33 2.65 -2.84
N LYS A 48 -1.39 1.92 -3.46
CA LYS A 48 -0.83 0.69 -2.85
C LYS A 48 -0.18 0.98 -1.50
N LYS A 49 0.58 2.08 -1.38
CA LYS A 49 1.19 2.50 -0.11
C LYS A 49 0.16 2.89 0.94
N GLU A 50 -0.98 3.45 0.54
CA GLU A 50 -2.07 3.77 1.47
C GLU A 50 -2.75 2.50 2.00
N VAL A 51 -3.06 1.55 1.11
CA VAL A 51 -3.61 0.24 1.49
C VAL A 51 -2.66 -0.50 2.44
N ASP A 52 -1.37 -0.53 2.14
CA ASP A 52 -0.37 -1.17 3.02
C ASP A 52 -0.33 -0.53 4.42
N LYS A 53 -0.51 0.80 4.53
CA LYS A 53 -0.57 1.49 5.82
C LYS A 53 -1.82 1.13 6.61
N GLU A 54 -2.97 1.03 5.95
CA GLU A 54 -4.23 0.65 6.60
C GLU A 54 -4.20 -0.80 7.09
N VAL A 55 -3.73 -1.73 6.26
CA VAL A 55 -3.56 -3.14 6.63
C VAL A 55 -2.61 -3.26 7.81
N ARG A 56 -1.49 -2.53 7.81
CA ARG A 56 -0.54 -2.53 8.93
C ARG A 56 -1.16 -1.99 10.21
N ARG A 57 -1.97 -0.94 10.14
CA ARG A 57 -2.71 -0.41 11.30
C ARG A 57 -3.72 -1.42 11.83
N ALA A 58 -4.49 -2.06 10.96
CA ALA A 58 -5.45 -3.09 11.35
C ALA A 58 -4.74 -4.27 12.02
N TYR A 59 -3.60 -4.71 11.49
CA TYR A 59 -2.79 -5.76 12.09
C TYR A 59 -2.29 -5.39 13.50
N GLU A 60 -1.78 -4.17 13.70
CA GLU A 60 -1.33 -3.72 15.02
C GLU A 60 -2.48 -3.64 16.03
N LEU A 61 -3.66 -3.19 15.61
CA LEU A 61 -4.86 -3.17 16.45
C LEU A 61 -5.27 -4.59 16.86
N LEU A 62 -5.38 -5.50 15.89
CA LEU A 62 -5.71 -6.90 16.14
C LEU A 62 -4.69 -7.57 17.06
N LYS A 63 -3.40 -7.27 16.90
CA LYS A 63 -2.34 -7.79 17.76
C LYS A 63 -2.51 -7.29 19.20
N GLN A 64 -2.79 -6.00 19.40
CA GLN A 64 -3.03 -5.44 20.74
C GLN A 64 -4.27 -6.02 21.41
N GLU A 65 -5.37 -6.17 20.67
CA GLU A 65 -6.59 -6.81 21.16
C GLU A 65 -6.38 -8.29 21.47
N GLY A 66 -5.68 -9.00 20.59
CA GLY A 66 -5.30 -10.40 20.76
C GLY A 66 -4.46 -10.62 22.01
N VAL A 67 -3.52 -9.73 22.32
CA VAL A 67 -2.75 -9.78 23.59
C VAL A 67 -3.68 -9.64 24.80
N LYS A 68 -4.60 -8.66 24.80
CA LYS A 68 -5.55 -8.48 25.91
C LYS A 68 -6.47 -9.69 26.08
N LEU A 69 -6.93 -10.28 24.98
CA LEU A 69 -7.75 -11.50 24.99
C LEU A 69 -6.97 -12.70 25.51
N SER A 70 -5.74 -12.89 25.05
CA SER A 70 -4.84 -13.93 25.51
C SER A 70 -4.57 -13.83 27.02
N ASP A 71 -4.26 -12.64 27.51
CA ASP A 71 -4.00 -12.44 28.94
C ASP A 71 -5.25 -12.72 29.79
N LYS A 72 -6.44 -12.31 29.34
CA LYS A 72 -7.72 -12.67 29.99
C LYS A 72 -8.00 -14.17 29.98
N PHE A 73 -7.71 -14.84 28.87
CA PHE A 73 -7.93 -16.27 28.71
C PHE A 73 -7.00 -17.09 29.62
N LEU A 74 -5.71 -16.73 29.65
CA LEU A 74 -4.73 -17.35 30.53
C LEU A 74 -5.06 -17.10 32.02
N ALA A 75 -5.48 -15.89 32.37
CA ALA A 75 -5.89 -15.54 33.73
C ALA A 75 -7.09 -16.37 34.21
N LYS A 76 -8.11 -16.60 33.35
CA LYS A 76 -9.25 -17.47 33.67
C LYS A 76 -8.84 -18.92 33.97
N ARG A 77 -7.76 -19.39 33.35
CA ARG A 77 -7.21 -20.74 33.57
C ARG A 77 -6.11 -20.76 34.65
N GLY A 78 -5.83 -19.64 35.32
CA GLY A 78 -4.83 -19.55 36.39
C GLY A 78 -3.38 -19.63 35.90
N ILE A 79 -3.14 -19.49 34.59
CA ILE A 79 -1.83 -19.65 33.98
C ILE A 79 -1.16 -18.28 33.85
N LYS A 80 0.09 -18.16 34.31
CA LYS A 80 0.92 -16.97 34.07
C LYS A 80 1.68 -17.14 32.77
N LYS A 81 1.69 -16.11 31.94
CA LYS A 81 2.34 -16.09 30.62
C LYS A 81 3.83 -16.43 30.68
N GLU A 82 4.53 -16.00 31.74
CA GLU A 82 5.96 -16.29 31.91
C GLU A 82 6.26 -17.76 32.26
N LYS A 83 5.25 -18.53 32.70
CA LYS A 83 5.38 -19.93 33.09
C LYS A 83 4.70 -20.89 32.10
N LEU A 84 4.27 -20.38 30.95
CA LEU A 84 3.59 -21.18 29.93
C LEU A 84 4.61 -22.11 29.27
N THR A 85 4.47 -23.41 29.46
CA THR A 85 5.27 -24.40 28.74
C THR A 85 4.65 -24.72 27.38
N GLU A 86 5.43 -25.34 26.49
CA GLU A 86 4.94 -25.76 25.18
C GLU A 86 3.79 -26.78 25.31
N GLU A 87 3.89 -27.73 26.25
CA GLU A 87 2.82 -28.67 26.56
C GLU A 87 1.54 -27.98 27.06
N ASP A 88 1.67 -26.95 27.90
CA ASP A 88 0.52 -26.16 28.34
C ASP A 88 -0.14 -25.45 27.16
N PHE A 89 0.66 -24.93 26.23
CA PHE A 89 0.14 -24.29 25.01
C PHE A 89 -0.63 -25.27 24.12
N TYR A 90 -0.12 -26.48 23.92
CA TYR A 90 -0.84 -27.52 23.16
C TYR A 90 -2.14 -27.93 23.85
N LYS A 91 -2.15 -28.11 25.17
CA LYS A 91 -3.38 -28.38 25.95
C LYS A 91 -4.40 -27.24 25.86
N LEU A 92 -3.93 -25.99 25.72
CA LEU A 92 -4.82 -24.85 25.49
C LEU A 92 -5.50 -24.91 24.13
N LEU A 93 -4.80 -25.38 23.08
CA LEU A 93 -5.32 -25.53 21.70
C LEU A 93 -6.25 -26.73 21.53
N GLU A 94 -6.00 -27.83 22.24
CA GLU A 94 -6.85 -29.03 22.23
C GLU A 94 -8.22 -28.80 22.91
N ASN A 95 -8.32 -27.78 23.77
CA ASN A 95 -9.53 -27.44 24.52
C ASN A 95 -10.12 -26.07 24.12
N VAL A 96 -10.02 -25.72 22.83
CA VAL A 96 -10.75 -24.59 22.21
C VAL A 96 -12.06 -25.09 21.61
#